data_AF-A0A2E5MGH7-F1
#
_entry.id   AF-A0A2E5MGH7-F1
#
_cell.length_a   1.000
_cell.length_b   1.000
_cell.length_c   1.000
_cell.angle_alpha   90.00
_cell.angle_beta   90.00
_cell.angle_gamma   90.00
#
_symmetry.space_group_name_H-M   'P 1'
#
loop_
_entity.id
_entity.type
_entity.pdbx_description
1 polymer ?
#
loop_
_entity_poly.entity_id
_entity_poly.type
_entity_poly.pdbx_seq_one_letter_code
_entity_poly.pdbx_strand_id
1 'polypeptide(L)'
;MKNILTFIIAIISNICYSQVDVNLILNHQYNGNQFMYSQNYQDENGNIININRLQYYISSIDLTNNTGSTIPLNDTYVLANANVSNYYLGSHNINSVSKIEFDLGVDYTANHGNSNNYPSNHPLGPQSPLMDWGWPAGYFFLVIDGTIDDNSDGIPNKNFQLRSLGDIMLQNVDYLFGTYENLNNSINIALNVNIEKWLSGIDLINVGIDHSSSSNNLNMCNNTTDNQVFQVINPTSINYSNKVIDITTDYNISYAPTINYKLDRNHDFNLKILNSVGQLMLESENIGFEGNYFIRKELKSGDYLAVFYNSQYKYNHKFTVIR
;
A
#
# COMPACT_ATOMS: atom_id res chain seq x y z
N MET A 1 -40.55 65.22 -15.62
CA MET A 1 -40.45 63.75 -15.71
C MET A 1 -38.99 63.38 -15.47
N LYS A 2 -38.66 62.85 -14.28
CA LYS A 2 -37.30 62.42 -13.92
C LYS A 2 -37.26 60.90 -14.11
N ASN A 3 -36.46 60.43 -15.06
CA ASN A 3 -36.28 59.02 -15.36
C ASN A 3 -35.44 58.39 -14.25
N ILE A 4 -36.07 57.53 -13.44
CA ILE A 4 -35.38 56.66 -12.48
C ILE A 4 -34.78 55.51 -13.29
N LEU A 5 -33.45 55.47 -13.35
CA LEU A 5 -32.70 54.37 -13.96
C LEU A 5 -32.52 53.30 -12.87
N THR A 6 -33.34 52.24 -12.92
CA THR A 6 -33.22 51.10 -11.99
C THR A 6 -32.10 50.19 -12.46
N PHE A 7 -31.01 50.11 -11.69
CA PHE A 7 -29.88 49.21 -11.94
C PHE A 7 -30.20 47.83 -11.33
N ILE A 8 -30.44 46.82 -12.17
CA ILE A 8 -30.64 45.43 -11.73
C ILE A 8 -29.25 44.80 -11.60
N ILE A 9 -28.79 44.57 -10.37
CA ILE A 9 -27.59 43.78 -10.07
C ILE A 9 -28.02 42.31 -10.10
N ALA A 10 -27.64 41.59 -11.15
CA ALA A 10 -27.75 40.14 -11.19
C ALA A 10 -26.70 39.52 -10.27
N ILE A 11 -27.13 38.96 -9.13
CA ILE A 11 -26.27 38.16 -8.26
C ILE A 11 -26.07 36.81 -8.94
N ILE A 12 -24.94 36.64 -9.62
CA ILE A 12 -24.49 35.33 -10.09
C ILE A 12 -23.95 34.61 -8.85
N SER A 13 -24.75 33.72 -8.26
CA SER A 13 -24.28 32.79 -7.25
C SER A 13 -23.36 31.77 -7.92
N ASN A 14 -22.04 32.01 -7.86
CA ASN A 14 -21.07 30.97 -8.14
C ASN A 14 -21.27 29.86 -7.10
N ILE A 15 -21.83 28.73 -7.52
CA ILE A 15 -21.84 27.52 -6.70
C ILE A 15 -20.40 27.00 -6.72
N CYS A 16 -19.58 27.49 -5.80
CA CYS A 16 -18.27 26.92 -5.56
C CYS A 16 -18.50 25.60 -4.83
N TYR A 17 -18.40 24.48 -5.54
CA TYR A 17 -18.35 23.19 -4.88
C TYR A 17 -17.02 23.08 -4.14
N SER A 18 -17.05 22.82 -2.84
CA SER A 18 -15.83 22.53 -2.09
C SER A 18 -15.28 21.19 -2.57
N GLN A 19 -14.02 21.16 -2.98
CA GLN A 19 -13.32 19.91 -3.23
C GLN A 19 -13.09 19.20 -1.89
N VAL A 20 -13.29 17.89 -1.89
CA VAL A 20 -13.19 17.02 -0.73
C VAL A 20 -12.03 16.07 -0.94
N ASP A 21 -11.18 15.93 0.06
CA ASP A 21 -10.06 14.99 0.00
C ASP A 21 -10.60 13.56 0.08
N VAL A 22 -10.23 12.72 -0.89
CA VAL A 22 -10.60 11.30 -0.88
C VAL A 22 -9.38 10.49 -0.47
N ASN A 23 -9.57 9.63 0.53
CA ASN A 23 -8.56 8.72 1.02
C ASN A 23 -9.04 7.28 0.93
N LEU A 24 -8.18 6.40 0.44
CA LEU A 24 -8.35 4.96 0.48
C LEU A 24 -7.63 4.41 1.72
N ILE A 25 -8.41 3.88 2.66
CA ILE A 25 -7.91 3.25 3.87
C ILE A 25 -7.88 1.74 3.67
N LEU A 26 -6.69 1.16 3.63
CA LEU A 26 -6.47 -0.28 3.48
C LEU A 26 -6.06 -0.88 4.82
N ASN A 27 -6.95 -1.68 5.40
CA ASN A 27 -6.70 -2.42 6.63
C ASN A 27 -6.26 -3.84 6.28
N HIS A 28 -4.95 -4.03 6.13
CA HIS A 28 -4.36 -5.35 5.91
C HIS A 28 -4.53 -6.24 7.12
N GLN A 29 -5.11 -7.41 6.88
CA GLN A 29 -5.40 -8.41 7.88
C GLN A 29 -5.04 -9.81 7.38
N TYR A 30 -4.79 -10.70 8.32
CA TYR A 30 -4.59 -12.11 8.10
C TYR A 30 -5.56 -12.87 9.01
N ASN A 31 -6.52 -13.61 8.43
CA ASN A 31 -7.59 -14.30 9.15
C ASN A 31 -8.34 -13.37 10.13
N GLY A 32 -8.66 -12.15 9.68
CA GLY A 32 -9.40 -11.15 10.46
C GLY A 32 -8.59 -10.41 11.55
N ASN A 33 -7.32 -10.76 11.75
CA ASN A 33 -6.42 -10.03 12.66
C ASN A 33 -5.52 -9.10 11.87
N GLN A 34 -5.15 -7.95 12.45
CA GLN A 34 -4.24 -7.01 11.79
C GLN A 34 -2.92 -7.70 11.39
N PHE A 35 -2.50 -7.49 10.14
CA PHE A 35 -1.25 -8.03 9.61
C PHE A 35 -0.03 -7.25 10.13
N MET A 36 1.07 -7.99 10.36
CA MET A 36 2.37 -7.52 10.84
C MET A 36 3.46 -8.37 10.19
N TYR A 37 4.49 -7.74 9.61
CA TYR A 37 5.57 -8.48 8.91
C TYR A 37 6.40 -9.34 9.88
N SER A 38 6.49 -8.94 11.15
CA SER A 38 7.27 -9.61 12.20
C SER A 38 6.57 -10.83 12.82
N GLN A 39 5.43 -11.29 12.28
CA GLN A 39 4.65 -12.39 12.83
C GLN A 39 4.65 -13.64 11.93
N ASN A 40 4.49 -14.80 12.58
CA ASN A 40 4.22 -16.06 11.89
C ASN A 40 2.70 -16.24 11.73
N TYR A 41 2.31 -16.70 10.55
CA TYR A 41 0.95 -17.05 10.17
C TYR A 41 0.87 -18.52 9.77
N GLN A 42 -0.32 -18.99 9.43
CA GLN A 42 -0.53 -20.31 8.85
C GLN A 42 -1.15 -20.18 7.47
N ASP A 43 -0.65 -20.95 6.51
CA ASP A 43 -1.34 -21.14 5.23
C ASP A 43 -2.60 -22.00 5.40
N GLU A 44 -3.35 -22.23 4.32
CA GLU A 44 -4.58 -23.04 4.36
C GLU A 44 -4.34 -24.53 4.72
N ASN A 45 -3.10 -25.01 4.59
CA ASN A 45 -2.70 -26.37 4.93
C ASN A 45 -2.16 -26.49 6.37
N GLY A 46 -2.09 -25.37 7.11
CA GLY A 46 -1.58 -25.31 8.48
C GLY A 46 -0.05 -25.19 8.58
N ASN A 47 0.66 -25.02 7.46
CA ASN A 47 2.10 -24.78 7.47
C ASN A 47 2.39 -23.38 8.02
N ILE A 48 3.44 -23.25 8.82
CA ILE A 48 3.82 -21.93 9.37
C ILE A 48 4.50 -21.12 8.28
N ILE A 49 4.04 -19.89 8.06
CA ILE A 49 4.63 -18.95 7.11
C ILE A 49 5.04 -17.66 7.80
N ASN A 50 6.07 -17.00 7.30
CA ASN A 50 6.39 -15.61 7.61
C ASN A 50 6.43 -14.82 6.30
N ILE A 51 5.56 -13.82 6.18
CA ILE A 51 5.52 -12.92 5.02
C ILE A 51 6.43 -11.76 5.35
N ASN A 52 7.40 -11.48 4.47
CA ASN A 52 8.36 -10.40 4.64
C ASN A 52 8.20 -9.27 3.62
N ARG A 53 7.42 -9.51 2.55
CA ARG A 53 7.07 -8.51 1.55
C ARG A 53 5.65 -8.74 1.07
N LEU A 54 4.87 -7.66 1.07
CA LEU A 54 3.55 -7.65 0.44
C LEU A 54 3.31 -6.27 -0.16
N GLN A 55 3.24 -6.23 -1.49
CA GLN A 55 3.06 -5.00 -2.25
C GLN A 55 2.17 -5.26 -3.46
N TYR A 56 1.33 -4.30 -3.84
CA TYR A 56 0.47 -4.43 -5.01
C TYR A 56 0.04 -3.09 -5.55
N TYR A 57 -0.30 -3.06 -6.83
CA TYR A 57 -0.84 -1.88 -7.47
C TYR A 57 -2.37 -1.87 -7.44
N ILE A 58 -2.94 -0.68 -7.24
CA ILE A 58 -4.33 -0.38 -7.56
C ILE A 58 -4.33 0.73 -8.62
N SER A 59 -5.11 0.55 -9.69
CA SER A 59 -5.31 1.53 -10.76
C SER A 59 -6.77 1.59 -11.19
N SER A 60 -7.08 2.39 -12.22
CA SER A 60 -8.42 2.45 -12.85
C SER A 60 -9.54 2.71 -11.84
N ILE A 61 -9.31 3.62 -10.89
CA ILE A 61 -10.21 3.82 -9.76
C ILE A 61 -11.42 4.65 -10.20
N ASP A 62 -12.62 4.10 -9.99
CA ASP A 62 -13.91 4.75 -10.24
C ASP A 62 -14.69 4.89 -8.94
N LEU A 63 -15.20 6.11 -8.68
CA LEU A 63 -16.04 6.40 -7.51
C LEU A 63 -17.47 6.70 -7.95
N THR A 64 -18.43 5.90 -7.52
CA THR A 64 -19.85 6.19 -7.70
C THR A 64 -20.43 6.83 -6.45
N ASN A 65 -21.18 7.92 -6.59
CA ASN A 65 -21.84 8.60 -5.47
C ASN A 65 -23.23 7.98 -5.15
N ASN A 66 -23.91 8.48 -4.12
CA ASN A 66 -25.25 7.96 -3.71
C ASN A 66 -26.35 8.21 -4.76
N THR A 67 -26.11 9.08 -5.75
CA THR A 67 -27.05 9.35 -6.85
C THR A 67 -26.81 8.48 -8.08
N GLY A 68 -25.77 7.64 -8.07
CA GLY A 68 -25.37 6.79 -9.19
C GLY A 68 -24.44 7.46 -10.22
N SER A 69 -23.93 8.67 -9.96
CA SER A 69 -22.94 9.32 -10.83
C SER A 69 -21.55 8.78 -10.52
N THR A 70 -20.82 8.36 -11.55
CA THR A 70 -19.43 7.89 -11.43
C THR A 70 -18.44 8.99 -11.79
N ILE A 71 -17.36 9.08 -11.03
CA ILE A 71 -16.21 9.95 -11.27
C ILE A 71 -14.97 9.05 -11.43
N PRO A 72 -14.35 9.00 -12.62
CA PRO A 72 -13.10 8.30 -12.82
C PRO A 72 -11.93 9.10 -12.26
N LEU A 73 -11.06 8.43 -11.50
CA LEU A 73 -9.82 8.99 -10.97
C LEU A 73 -8.67 8.71 -11.95
N ASN A 74 -8.71 9.40 -13.09
CA ASN A 74 -7.69 9.24 -14.13
C ASN A 74 -6.28 9.50 -13.58
N ASP A 75 -5.30 8.77 -14.11
CA ASP A 75 -3.88 8.86 -13.73
C ASP A 75 -3.59 8.69 -12.22
N THR A 76 -4.53 8.09 -11.48
CA THR A 76 -4.37 7.80 -10.06
C THR A 76 -3.95 6.35 -9.88
N TYR A 77 -2.76 6.16 -9.29
CA TYR A 77 -2.20 4.86 -8.96
C TYR A 77 -1.93 4.79 -7.46
N VAL A 78 -2.07 3.60 -6.90
CA VAL A 78 -1.67 3.31 -5.52
C VAL A 78 -0.69 2.14 -5.56
N LEU A 79 0.51 2.34 -5.02
CA LEU A 79 1.40 1.25 -4.66
C LEU A 79 1.16 0.92 -3.19
N ALA A 80 0.29 -0.04 -2.94
CA ALA A 80 -0.07 -0.46 -1.60
C ALA A 80 1.03 -1.33 -0.99
N ASN A 81 1.28 -1.13 0.30
CA ASN A 81 2.20 -1.90 1.13
C ASN A 81 1.47 -2.30 2.41
N ALA A 82 1.68 -3.52 2.91
CA ALA A 82 0.88 -4.02 4.03
C ALA A 82 1.08 -3.25 5.36
N ASN A 83 2.20 -2.54 5.52
CA ASN A 83 2.45 -1.67 6.67
C ASN A 83 1.83 -0.27 6.54
N VAL A 84 1.37 0.13 5.35
CA VAL A 84 0.79 1.47 5.08
C VAL A 84 -0.71 1.35 4.87
N SER A 85 -1.48 2.10 5.64
CA SER A 85 -2.94 2.01 5.70
C SER A 85 -3.66 3.15 5.00
N ASN A 86 -3.04 4.32 4.80
CA ASN A 86 -3.73 5.47 4.21
C ASN A 86 -3.11 5.91 2.88
N TYR A 87 -3.94 6.04 1.84
CA TYR A 87 -3.53 6.50 0.52
C TYR A 87 -4.43 7.64 0.06
N TYR A 88 -3.84 8.80 -0.21
CA TYR A 88 -4.54 9.95 -0.73
C TYR A 88 -4.83 9.78 -2.22
N LEU A 89 -6.10 9.88 -2.61
CA LEU A 89 -6.58 9.74 -3.99
C LEU A 89 -6.86 11.09 -4.67
N GLY A 90 -6.55 12.21 -4.03
CA GLY A 90 -6.79 13.55 -4.58
C GLY A 90 -8.02 14.24 -3.99
N SER A 91 -8.17 15.53 -4.32
CA SER A 91 -9.34 16.33 -3.95
C SER A 91 -10.35 16.33 -5.10
N HIS A 92 -11.57 15.89 -4.83
CA HIS A 92 -12.61 15.68 -5.84
C HIS A 92 -13.89 16.44 -5.49
N ASN A 93 -14.66 16.82 -6.51
CA ASN A 93 -15.98 17.41 -6.32
C ASN A 93 -17.02 16.30 -6.10
N ILE A 94 -17.00 15.70 -4.90
CA ILE A 94 -17.87 14.61 -4.49
C ILE A 94 -18.23 14.79 -3.01
N ASN A 95 -19.48 14.48 -2.65
CA ASN A 95 -19.98 14.63 -1.28
C ASN A 95 -20.16 13.27 -0.57
N SER A 96 -20.29 12.20 -1.33
CA SER A 96 -20.41 10.84 -0.81
C SER A 96 -19.96 9.82 -1.85
N VAL A 97 -19.57 8.63 -1.38
CA VAL A 97 -19.23 7.47 -2.20
C VAL A 97 -20.10 6.29 -1.78
N SER A 98 -20.76 5.68 -2.75
CA SER A 98 -21.60 4.48 -2.60
C SER A 98 -20.97 3.21 -3.20
N LYS A 99 -20.06 3.37 -4.17
CA LYS A 99 -19.28 2.29 -4.80
C LYS A 99 -17.87 2.78 -5.05
N ILE A 100 -16.89 1.93 -4.78
CA ILE A 100 -15.55 2.05 -5.33
C ILE A 100 -15.30 0.86 -6.26
N GLU A 101 -14.78 1.14 -7.44
CA GLU A 101 -14.29 0.14 -8.39
C GLU A 101 -12.84 0.44 -8.72
N PHE A 102 -12.02 -0.59 -8.91
CA PHE A 102 -10.62 -0.43 -9.28
C PHE A 102 -10.08 -1.73 -9.88
N ASP A 103 -8.90 -1.65 -10.50
CA ASP A 103 -8.12 -2.82 -10.89
C ASP A 103 -7.00 -3.10 -9.88
N LEU A 104 -6.80 -4.37 -9.52
CA LEU A 104 -5.53 -4.86 -8.98
C LEU A 104 -4.55 -5.00 -10.14
N GLY A 105 -3.46 -4.24 -10.06
CA GLY A 105 -2.45 -4.13 -11.12
C GLY A 105 -2.34 -2.72 -11.66
N VAL A 106 -1.69 -2.58 -12.81
CA VAL A 106 -1.60 -1.32 -13.56
C VAL A 106 -2.17 -1.52 -14.95
N ASP A 107 -2.72 -0.45 -15.54
CA ASP A 107 -3.27 -0.50 -16.89
C ASP A 107 -2.20 -0.85 -17.94
N TYR A 108 -2.67 -1.28 -19.13
CA TYR A 108 -1.80 -1.70 -20.23
C TYR A 108 -0.73 -0.67 -20.61
N THR A 109 -1.07 0.62 -20.61
CA THR A 109 -0.14 1.69 -21.00
C THR A 109 0.96 1.84 -19.96
N ALA A 110 0.60 1.85 -18.68
CA ALA A 110 1.57 1.84 -17.59
C ALA A 110 2.45 0.58 -17.63
N ASN A 111 1.85 -0.60 -17.82
CA ASN A 111 2.58 -1.88 -17.81
C ASN A 111 3.65 -1.98 -18.92
N HIS A 112 3.42 -1.35 -20.07
CA HIS A 112 4.38 -1.29 -21.17
C HIS A 112 5.23 -0.01 -21.18
N GLY A 113 5.08 0.82 -20.15
CA GLY A 113 5.85 2.03 -19.94
C GLY A 113 7.23 1.76 -19.32
N ASN A 114 7.95 2.83 -19.00
CA ASN A 114 9.22 2.78 -18.28
C ASN A 114 9.07 3.51 -16.96
N SER A 115 9.35 2.84 -15.84
CA SER A 115 9.29 3.41 -14.50
C SER A 115 10.15 4.66 -14.33
N ASN A 116 11.28 4.75 -15.06
CA ASN A 116 12.16 5.92 -15.05
C ASN A 116 11.53 7.18 -15.65
N ASN A 117 10.39 7.08 -16.33
CA ASN A 117 9.64 8.23 -16.80
C ASN A 117 8.92 8.96 -15.66
N TYR A 118 8.78 8.31 -14.50
CA TYR A 118 8.11 8.87 -13.34
C TYR A 118 9.10 9.32 -12.25
N PRO A 119 8.78 10.39 -11.50
CA PRO A 119 9.56 10.79 -10.32
C PRO A 119 9.64 9.68 -9.27
N SER A 120 10.69 9.68 -8.44
CA SER A 120 10.90 8.62 -7.43
C SER A 120 9.87 8.58 -6.28
N ASN A 121 8.99 9.57 -6.18
CA ASN A 121 7.86 9.58 -5.24
C ASN A 121 6.54 9.16 -5.89
N HIS A 122 6.53 8.95 -7.21
CA HIS A 122 5.37 8.47 -7.92
C HIS A 122 5.22 6.95 -7.71
N PRO A 123 4.01 6.40 -7.56
CA PRO A 123 3.78 4.96 -7.40
C PRO A 123 4.38 4.10 -8.53
N LEU A 124 4.34 4.60 -9.77
CA LEU A 124 4.96 3.97 -10.94
C LEU A 124 6.46 4.34 -11.15
N GLY A 125 7.04 5.15 -10.26
CA GLY A 125 8.47 5.47 -10.32
C GLY A 125 9.36 4.31 -9.91
N PRO A 126 10.69 4.45 -10.02
CA PRO A 126 11.63 3.44 -9.55
C PRO A 126 11.45 3.18 -8.05
N GLN A 127 11.23 1.92 -7.67
CA GLN A 127 10.98 1.49 -6.30
C GLN A 127 12.18 0.75 -5.69
N SER A 128 12.25 0.70 -4.36
CA SER A 128 13.18 -0.16 -3.62
C SER A 128 12.45 -0.85 -2.46
N PRO A 129 12.21 -2.16 -2.53
CA PRO A 129 12.59 -3.07 -3.62
C PRO A 129 11.87 -2.78 -4.95
N LEU A 130 12.41 -3.29 -6.06
CA LEU A 130 11.83 -3.08 -7.40
C LEU A 130 10.41 -3.67 -7.49
N MET A 131 9.51 -2.91 -8.10
CA MET A 131 8.14 -3.30 -8.43
C MET A 131 7.93 -3.48 -9.94
N ASP A 132 9.02 -3.51 -10.69
CA ASP A 132 9.09 -3.72 -12.13
C ASP A 132 10.26 -4.62 -12.51
N TRP A 133 10.21 -5.21 -13.71
CA TRP A 133 11.30 -5.95 -14.34
C TRP A 133 11.55 -5.39 -15.74
N GLY A 134 12.79 -5.48 -16.19
CA GLY A 134 13.17 -5.25 -17.59
C GLY A 134 12.99 -6.43 -18.56
N TRP A 135 12.78 -7.68 -18.13
CA TRP A 135 12.62 -8.84 -19.03
C TRP A 135 11.93 -10.07 -18.37
N PRO A 136 10.68 -10.42 -18.77
CA PRO A 136 9.83 -9.60 -19.63
C PRO A 136 9.57 -8.25 -18.96
N ALA A 137 9.46 -7.20 -19.76
CA ALA A 137 9.25 -5.86 -19.23
C ALA A 137 7.84 -5.74 -18.63
N GLY A 138 7.73 -5.10 -17.47
CA GLY A 138 6.44 -4.78 -16.87
C GLY A 138 6.51 -4.60 -15.36
N TYR A 139 5.37 -4.24 -14.77
CA TYR A 139 5.22 -4.12 -13.33
C TYR A 139 4.80 -5.45 -12.72
N PHE A 140 5.25 -5.71 -11.50
CA PHE A 140 4.65 -6.72 -10.66
C PHE A 140 3.33 -6.20 -10.09
N PHE A 141 2.20 -6.78 -10.50
CA PHE A 141 0.89 -6.29 -10.07
C PHE A 141 0.61 -6.60 -8.60
N LEU A 142 1.10 -7.77 -8.15
CA LEU A 142 1.03 -8.26 -6.78
C LEU A 142 2.30 -9.04 -6.46
N VAL A 143 2.88 -8.73 -5.31
CA VAL A 143 4.07 -9.38 -4.75
C VAL A 143 3.75 -9.88 -3.35
N ILE A 144 3.94 -11.18 -3.12
CA ILE A 144 3.99 -11.78 -1.78
C ILE A 144 5.24 -12.65 -1.70
N ASP A 145 6.23 -12.21 -0.91
CA ASP A 145 7.43 -12.98 -0.62
C ASP A 145 7.46 -13.36 0.87
N GLY A 146 8.08 -14.50 1.16
CA GLY A 146 8.16 -14.99 2.52
C GLY A 146 8.98 -16.26 2.67
N THR A 147 8.85 -16.86 3.84
CA THR A 147 9.37 -18.19 4.16
C THR A 147 8.25 -19.08 4.66
N ILE A 148 8.34 -20.37 4.39
CA ILE A 148 7.44 -21.42 4.88
C ILE A 148 8.24 -22.49 5.63
N ASP A 149 7.63 -23.08 6.65
CA ASP A 149 8.11 -24.26 7.35
C ASP A 149 7.83 -25.50 6.48
N ASP A 150 8.87 -26.03 5.83
CA ASP A 150 8.76 -27.19 4.94
C ASP A 150 9.10 -28.53 5.61
N ASN A 151 9.42 -28.52 6.91
CA ASN A 151 9.82 -29.69 7.67
C ASN A 151 9.00 -29.93 8.95
N SER A 152 8.02 -29.05 9.24
CA SER A 152 7.13 -29.07 10.41
C SER A 152 7.83 -28.95 11.76
N ASP A 153 8.98 -28.25 11.83
CA ASP A 153 9.68 -27.98 13.10
C ASP A 153 9.19 -26.70 13.81
N GLY A 154 8.25 -25.98 13.18
CA GLY A 154 7.67 -24.75 13.67
C GLY A 154 8.42 -23.48 13.25
N ILE A 155 9.47 -23.61 12.44
CA ILE A 155 10.34 -22.49 12.02
C ILE A 155 10.33 -22.39 10.50
N PRO A 156 9.79 -21.28 9.94
CA PRO A 156 9.89 -21.03 8.51
C PRO A 156 11.35 -21.01 8.02
N ASN A 157 11.67 -21.88 7.07
CA ASN A 157 13.05 -22.18 6.67
C ASN A 157 13.24 -22.24 5.15
N LYS A 158 12.16 -22.31 4.37
CA LYS A 158 12.19 -22.34 2.90
C LYS A 158 11.62 -21.05 2.33
N ASN A 159 12.37 -20.39 1.46
CA ASN A 159 11.90 -19.17 0.78
C ASN A 159 10.83 -19.49 -0.28
N PHE A 160 9.81 -18.63 -0.36
CA PHE A 160 8.92 -18.54 -1.50
C PHE A 160 8.82 -17.09 -1.99
N GLN A 161 8.62 -16.90 -3.29
CA GLN A 161 8.41 -15.59 -3.90
C GLN A 161 7.34 -15.71 -4.98
N LEU A 162 6.24 -14.97 -4.82
CA LEU A 162 5.17 -14.84 -5.80
C LEU A 162 5.15 -13.40 -6.28
N ARG A 163 5.52 -13.17 -7.54
CA ARG A 163 5.55 -11.84 -8.14
C ARG A 163 4.85 -11.87 -9.50
N SER A 164 3.57 -11.49 -9.50
CA SER A 164 2.69 -11.55 -10.66
C SER A 164 3.08 -10.53 -11.72
N LEU A 165 3.48 -11.02 -12.90
CA LEU A 165 4.00 -10.19 -14.00
C LEU A 165 3.21 -10.44 -15.30
N GLY A 166 2.84 -9.36 -15.98
CA GLY A 166 2.18 -9.39 -17.31
C GLY A 166 0.68 -9.07 -17.27
N ASP A 167 0.12 -8.62 -18.40
CA ASP A 167 -1.24 -8.04 -18.46
C ASP A 167 -2.35 -8.98 -17.99
N ILE A 168 -2.19 -10.29 -18.22
CA ILE A 168 -3.18 -11.29 -17.83
C ILE A 168 -3.36 -11.38 -16.30
N MET A 169 -2.47 -10.74 -15.53
CA MET A 169 -2.58 -10.64 -14.08
C MET A 169 -3.57 -9.55 -13.61
N LEU A 170 -4.06 -8.68 -14.50
CA LEU A 170 -4.98 -7.59 -14.15
C LEU A 170 -6.31 -8.15 -13.65
N GLN A 171 -6.84 -7.63 -12.54
CA GLN A 171 -8.11 -8.07 -11.97
C GLN A 171 -9.00 -6.89 -11.63
N ASN A 172 -10.21 -6.87 -12.18
CA ASN A 172 -11.19 -5.84 -11.88
C ASN A 172 -11.97 -6.16 -10.60
N VAL A 173 -12.06 -5.18 -9.70
CA VAL A 173 -12.76 -5.28 -8.41
C VAL A 173 -13.93 -4.30 -8.43
N ASP A 174 -15.13 -4.79 -8.71
CA ASP A 174 -16.34 -3.99 -8.94
C ASP A 174 -17.49 -4.25 -7.93
N TYR A 175 -17.24 -5.08 -6.92
CA TYR A 175 -18.26 -5.55 -5.97
C TYR A 175 -18.28 -4.79 -4.63
N LEU A 176 -17.55 -3.66 -4.52
CA LEU A 176 -17.35 -2.93 -3.26
C LEU A 176 -18.37 -1.79 -3.07
N PHE A 177 -19.55 -2.13 -2.54
CA PHE A 177 -20.62 -1.19 -2.20
C PHE A 177 -20.60 -0.81 -0.71
N GLY A 178 -20.60 0.49 -0.42
CA GLY A 178 -20.57 1.02 0.93
C GLY A 178 -21.29 2.35 1.08
N THR A 179 -21.16 3.00 2.23
CA THR A 179 -21.61 4.38 2.42
C THR A 179 -20.51 5.17 3.09
N TYR A 180 -19.89 6.07 2.32
CA TYR A 180 -18.85 6.96 2.80
C TYR A 180 -19.27 8.39 2.57
N GLU A 181 -19.43 9.14 3.65
CA GLU A 181 -19.89 10.53 3.60
C GLU A 181 -18.71 11.48 3.81
N ASN A 182 -18.82 12.69 3.26
CA ASN A 182 -17.88 13.76 3.58
C ASN A 182 -18.01 14.13 5.07
N LEU A 183 -16.91 13.93 5.81
CA LEU A 183 -16.74 14.34 7.18
C LEU A 183 -15.52 15.27 7.26
N ASN A 184 -15.72 16.52 7.66
CA ASN A 184 -14.65 17.51 7.79
C ASN A 184 -13.78 17.70 6.53
N ASN A 185 -14.41 17.77 5.36
CA ASN A 185 -13.75 17.92 4.06
C ASN A 185 -12.90 16.72 3.63
N SER A 186 -13.22 15.53 4.18
CA SER A 186 -12.58 14.27 3.81
C SER A 186 -13.61 13.15 3.65
N ILE A 187 -13.42 12.29 2.65
CA ILE A 187 -14.11 11.00 2.51
C ILE A 187 -13.07 9.90 2.68
N ASN A 188 -13.27 9.03 3.66
CA ASN A 188 -12.38 7.91 3.94
C ASN A 188 -13.06 6.61 3.52
N ILE A 189 -12.63 6.06 2.38
CA ILE A 189 -13.10 4.79 1.85
C ILE A 189 -12.28 3.68 2.52
N ALA A 190 -12.87 2.98 3.49
CA ALA A 190 -12.16 1.98 4.27
C ALA A 190 -12.47 0.55 3.80
N LEU A 191 -11.41 -0.20 3.47
CA LEU A 191 -11.47 -1.59 3.03
C LEU A 191 -10.62 -2.47 3.93
N ASN A 192 -11.11 -3.66 4.24
CA ASN A 192 -10.28 -4.76 4.73
C ASN A 192 -9.59 -5.44 3.54
N VAL A 193 -8.33 -5.82 3.74
CA VAL A 193 -7.53 -6.57 2.76
C VAL A 193 -7.14 -7.91 3.41
N ASN A 194 -7.79 -8.99 3.03
CA ASN A 194 -7.59 -10.33 3.59
C ASN A 194 -6.43 -11.05 2.90
N ILE A 195 -5.23 -10.92 3.45
CA ILE A 195 -3.98 -11.38 2.81
C ILE A 195 -3.97 -12.88 2.58
N GLU A 196 -4.49 -13.66 3.54
CA GLU A 196 -4.52 -15.12 3.44
C GLU A 196 -5.27 -15.61 2.19
N LYS A 197 -6.24 -14.83 1.73
CA LYS A 197 -7.10 -15.22 0.61
C LYS A 197 -6.37 -15.16 -0.72
N TRP A 198 -5.37 -14.28 -0.88
CA TRP A 198 -4.51 -14.29 -2.06
C TRP A 198 -3.72 -15.59 -2.18
N LEU A 199 -3.36 -16.20 -1.04
CA LEU A 199 -2.55 -17.43 -0.99
C LEU A 199 -3.37 -18.72 -1.13
N SER A 200 -4.70 -18.63 -1.22
CA SER A 200 -5.54 -19.83 -1.27
C SER A 200 -5.32 -20.64 -2.54
N GLY A 201 -5.25 -21.96 -2.40
CA GLY A 201 -5.00 -22.90 -3.49
C GLY A 201 -3.56 -22.89 -4.01
N ILE A 202 -2.61 -22.25 -3.32
CA ILE A 202 -1.20 -22.21 -3.72
C ILE A 202 -0.37 -23.06 -2.75
N ASP A 203 0.33 -24.06 -3.31
CA ASP A 203 1.30 -24.87 -2.56
C ASP A 203 2.60 -24.09 -2.37
N LEU A 204 2.68 -23.35 -1.26
CA LEU A 204 3.83 -22.52 -0.91
C LEU A 204 5.10 -23.34 -0.62
N ILE A 205 4.99 -24.63 -0.28
CA ILE A 205 6.16 -25.50 -0.12
C ILE A 205 6.84 -25.71 -1.48
N ASN A 206 6.06 -25.84 -2.55
CA ASN A 206 6.58 -26.21 -3.87
C ASN A 206 6.64 -25.06 -4.88
N VAL A 207 6.08 -23.88 -4.58
CA VAL A 207 6.07 -22.73 -5.50
C VAL A 207 7.46 -22.20 -5.83
N GLY A 208 8.39 -22.22 -4.88
CA GLY A 208 9.73 -21.69 -5.05
C GLY A 208 9.75 -20.18 -5.36
N ILE A 209 10.55 -19.78 -6.34
CA ILE A 209 10.71 -18.38 -6.76
C ILE A 209 10.04 -18.21 -8.11
N ASP A 210 8.92 -17.49 -8.14
CA ASP A 210 8.07 -17.35 -9.32
C ASP A 210 7.77 -15.89 -9.64
N HIS A 211 8.49 -15.38 -10.64
CA HIS A 211 8.39 -14.01 -11.11
C HIS A 211 7.89 -13.96 -12.56
N SER A 212 6.63 -14.36 -12.75
CA SER A 212 6.10 -14.62 -14.08
C SER A 212 4.58 -14.56 -14.13
N SER A 213 4.02 -14.85 -15.29
CA SER A 213 2.59 -15.08 -15.51
C SER A 213 2.18 -16.56 -15.33
N SER A 214 2.84 -17.29 -14.42
CA SER A 214 2.54 -18.70 -14.15
C SER A 214 1.10 -18.90 -13.65
N SER A 215 0.67 -20.16 -13.55
CA SER A 215 -0.59 -20.51 -12.90
C SER A 215 -0.65 -20.09 -11.43
N ASN A 216 0.46 -20.11 -10.69
CA ASN A 216 0.47 -19.73 -9.28
C ASN A 216 0.21 -18.22 -9.12
N ASN A 217 0.92 -17.40 -9.89
CA ASN A 217 0.71 -15.95 -9.89
C ASN A 217 -0.66 -15.56 -10.46
N LEU A 218 -1.15 -16.27 -11.50
CA LEU A 218 -2.49 -16.05 -12.04
C LEU A 218 -3.57 -16.42 -11.00
N ASN A 219 -3.42 -17.55 -10.31
CA ASN A 219 -4.33 -17.95 -9.22
C ASN A 219 -4.29 -16.92 -8.09
N MET A 220 -3.09 -16.47 -7.68
CA MET A 220 -2.94 -15.42 -6.67
C MET A 220 -3.69 -14.14 -7.07
N CYS A 221 -3.58 -13.70 -8.33
CA CYS A 221 -4.35 -12.56 -8.81
C CYS A 221 -5.85 -12.85 -8.84
N ASN A 222 -6.31 -13.95 -9.44
CA ASN A 222 -7.73 -14.31 -9.53
C ASN A 222 -8.41 -14.39 -8.16
N ASN A 223 -7.69 -14.87 -7.13
CA ASN A 223 -8.17 -14.91 -5.75
C ASN A 223 -8.64 -13.54 -5.22
N THR A 224 -8.17 -12.43 -5.81
CA THR A 224 -8.62 -11.07 -5.50
C THR A 224 -10.14 -10.94 -5.59
N THR A 225 -10.73 -11.52 -6.64
CA THR A 225 -12.16 -11.49 -6.92
C THR A 225 -12.81 -12.79 -6.44
N ASP A 226 -12.24 -13.95 -6.79
CA ASP A 226 -12.79 -15.27 -6.49
C ASP A 226 -13.01 -15.49 -4.98
N ASN A 227 -12.07 -15.03 -4.15
CA ASN A 227 -12.16 -15.16 -2.69
C ASN A 227 -12.58 -13.86 -1.99
N GLN A 228 -12.81 -12.78 -2.73
CA GLN A 228 -13.11 -11.45 -2.20
C GLN A 228 -12.06 -10.99 -1.18
N VAL A 229 -10.84 -10.74 -1.66
CA VAL A 229 -9.74 -10.24 -0.83
C VAL A 229 -10.10 -8.89 -0.20
N PHE A 230 -10.67 -8.00 -1.01
CA PHE A 230 -11.13 -6.69 -0.56
C PHE A 230 -12.55 -6.78 -0.02
N GLN A 231 -12.80 -6.14 1.12
CA GLN A 231 -14.13 -6.07 1.72
C GLN A 231 -14.41 -4.68 2.27
N VAL A 232 -15.61 -4.17 1.98
CA VAL A 232 -16.06 -2.86 2.48
C VAL A 232 -16.17 -2.85 4.00
N ILE A 233 -15.73 -1.75 4.60
CA ILE A 233 -15.98 -1.44 6.00
C ILE A 233 -16.97 -0.28 6.04
N ASN A 234 -18.23 -0.57 6.38
CA ASN A 234 -19.19 0.48 6.64
C ASN A 234 -18.88 1.11 8.01
N PRO A 235 -18.64 2.43 8.08
CA PRO A 235 -18.21 3.07 9.31
C PRO A 235 -19.35 3.07 10.35
N THR A 236 -19.30 2.18 11.33
CA THR A 236 -20.11 2.30 12.57
C THR A 236 -19.34 3.02 13.67
N SER A 237 -18.01 3.03 13.57
CA SER A 237 -17.01 3.89 14.20
C SER A 237 -15.66 3.27 13.86
N ILE A 238 -14.70 4.04 13.37
CA ILE A 238 -13.38 3.48 13.08
C ILE A 238 -12.60 3.46 14.40
N ASN A 239 -12.61 2.31 15.08
CA ASN A 239 -11.70 2.07 16.21
C ASN A 239 -10.32 1.75 15.64
N TYR A 240 -9.50 2.77 15.43
CA TYR A 240 -8.09 2.56 15.16
C TYR A 240 -7.42 2.03 16.44
N SER A 241 -6.75 0.87 16.34
CA SER A 241 -5.91 0.37 17.42
C SER A 241 -4.77 1.37 17.67
N ASN A 242 -4.73 1.93 18.88
CA ASN A 242 -3.93 3.12 19.19
C ASN A 242 -2.44 2.84 19.50
N LYS A 243 -1.89 1.65 19.23
CA LYS A 243 -0.47 1.40 19.50
C LYS A 243 0.10 0.19 18.77
N VAL A 244 0.19 0.29 17.44
CA VAL A 244 0.89 -0.73 16.64
C VAL A 244 2.26 -0.19 16.28
N ILE A 245 3.30 -0.90 16.70
CA ILE A 245 4.69 -0.61 16.32
C ILE A 245 5.20 -1.85 15.60
N ASP A 246 5.44 -1.72 14.30
CA ASP A 246 6.13 -2.69 13.46
C ASP A 246 7.26 -1.96 12.74
N ILE A 247 8.48 -2.47 12.86
CA ILE A 247 9.61 -1.93 12.10
C ILE A 247 10.41 -3.12 11.58
N THR A 248 10.54 -3.20 10.26
CA THR A 248 11.28 -4.27 9.60
C THR A 248 12.30 -3.68 8.62
N THR A 249 13.22 -4.54 8.17
CA THR A 249 14.22 -4.15 7.17
C THR A 249 14.17 -5.13 6.02
N ASP A 250 13.97 -4.57 4.83
CA ASP A 250 14.06 -5.29 3.57
C ASP A 250 15.48 -5.16 3.02
N TYR A 251 16.12 -6.31 2.79
CA TYR A 251 17.51 -6.41 2.32
C TYR A 251 17.65 -6.74 0.83
N ASN A 252 16.59 -6.61 0.02
CA ASN A 252 16.66 -6.80 -1.44
C ASN A 252 17.77 -5.94 -2.07
N ILE A 253 18.03 -4.75 -1.51
CA ILE A 253 19.26 -3.98 -1.77
C ILE A 253 20.12 -4.00 -0.52
N SER A 254 20.99 -5.01 -0.39
CA SER A 254 21.71 -5.29 0.86
C SER A 254 22.56 -4.12 1.38
N TYR A 255 23.14 -3.32 0.47
CA TYR A 255 23.96 -2.15 0.79
C TYR A 255 23.15 -0.87 1.05
N ALA A 256 21.85 -0.85 0.78
CA ALA A 256 20.97 0.29 0.97
C ALA A 256 19.54 -0.21 1.27
N PRO A 257 19.35 -0.90 2.41
CA PRO A 257 18.09 -1.59 2.67
C PRO A 257 16.95 -0.61 2.89
N THR A 258 15.73 -1.06 2.65
CA THR A 258 14.51 -0.29 2.92
C THR A 258 14.02 -0.58 4.33
N ILE A 259 13.67 0.46 5.08
CA ILE A 259 13.08 0.32 6.41
C ILE A 259 11.57 0.50 6.30
N ASN A 260 10.82 -0.56 6.50
CA ASN A 260 9.36 -0.51 6.56
C ASN A 260 8.96 -0.22 8.00
N TYR A 261 8.06 0.73 8.21
CA TYR A 261 7.62 1.10 9.55
C TYR A 261 6.12 1.36 9.60
N LYS A 262 5.56 1.08 10.77
CA LYS A 262 4.26 1.49 11.26
C LYS A 262 4.41 1.82 12.74
N LEU A 263 4.15 3.05 13.12
CA LEU A 263 4.38 3.62 14.45
C LEU A 263 3.05 4.12 15.04
N ASP A 264 3.14 4.87 16.14
CA ASP A 264 1.98 5.51 16.75
C ASP A 264 1.36 6.55 15.80
N ARG A 265 0.16 6.24 15.30
CA ARG A 265 -0.60 6.99 14.29
C ARG A 265 -0.85 8.46 14.64
N ASN A 266 -0.86 8.82 15.91
CA ASN A 266 -1.22 10.18 16.34
C ASN A 266 -0.04 11.16 16.33
N HIS A 267 1.12 10.74 15.81
CA HIS A 267 2.32 11.54 15.84
C HIS A 267 3.11 11.41 14.54
N ASP A 268 3.66 12.52 14.07
CA ASP A 268 4.70 12.49 13.04
C ASP A 268 6.06 12.19 13.67
N PHE A 269 6.91 11.54 12.90
CA PHE A 269 8.26 11.17 13.31
C PHE A 269 9.30 11.73 12.35
N ASN A 270 10.50 11.92 12.90
CA ASN A 270 11.74 12.09 12.16
C ASN A 270 12.55 10.80 12.26
N LEU A 271 13.54 10.61 11.39
CA LEU A 271 14.39 9.43 11.35
C LEU A 271 15.87 9.81 11.32
N LYS A 272 16.67 9.14 12.16
CA LYS A 272 18.14 9.12 12.07
C LYS A 272 18.64 7.70 11.80
N ILE A 273 19.61 7.58 10.92
CA ILE A 273 20.38 6.34 10.75
C ILE A 273 21.77 6.57 11.35
N LEU A 274 22.14 5.75 12.33
CA LEU A 274 23.43 5.80 13.02
C LEU A 274 24.21 4.51 12.75
N ASN A 275 25.53 4.57 12.66
CA ASN A 275 26.36 3.35 12.69
C ASN A 275 26.61 2.87 14.13
N SER A 276 27.31 1.75 14.28
CA SER A 276 27.61 1.12 15.59
C SER A 276 28.41 1.99 16.57
N VAL A 277 29.13 3.02 16.09
CA VAL A 277 29.84 4.00 16.95
C VAL A 277 29.03 5.27 17.19
N GLY A 278 27.75 5.31 16.78
CA GLY A 278 26.85 6.45 16.97
C GLY A 278 27.02 7.59 15.97
N GLN A 279 27.81 7.40 14.91
CA GLN A 279 28.00 8.40 13.87
C GLN A 279 26.73 8.51 13.00
N LEU A 280 26.26 9.74 12.77
CA LEU A 280 25.12 10.03 11.91
C LEU A 280 25.45 9.74 10.45
N MET A 281 24.65 8.87 9.83
CA MET A 281 24.78 8.47 8.43
C MET A 281 23.80 9.21 7.53
N LEU A 282 22.55 9.37 8.00
CA LEU A 282 21.43 10.03 7.35
C LEU A 282 20.45 10.57 8.40
N GLU A 283 19.74 11.65 8.06
CA GLU A 283 18.63 12.19 8.82
C GLU A 283 17.52 12.64 7.86
N SER A 284 16.27 12.38 8.23
CA SER A 284 15.07 12.82 7.51
C SER A 284 14.02 13.30 8.49
N GLU A 285 13.29 14.34 8.11
CA GLU A 285 12.23 14.95 8.91
C GLU A 285 10.86 14.64 8.33
N ASN A 286 9.84 14.64 9.19
CA ASN A 286 8.42 14.48 8.80
C ASN A 286 8.16 13.24 7.94
N ILE A 287 8.71 12.10 8.34
CA ILE A 287 8.50 10.81 7.66
C ILE A 287 7.12 10.20 7.99
N GLY A 288 6.26 10.89 8.74
CA GLY A 288 4.98 10.38 9.19
C GLY A 288 5.11 9.24 10.20
N PHE A 289 4.01 8.50 10.40
CA PHE A 289 3.96 7.37 11.33
C PHE A 289 4.06 6.00 10.62
N GLU A 290 3.79 5.92 9.32
CA GLU A 290 3.90 4.69 8.54
C GLU A 290 4.51 4.98 7.17
N GLY A 291 5.23 4.01 6.61
CA GLY A 291 5.88 4.19 5.32
C GLY A 291 7.03 3.22 5.07
N ASN A 292 7.67 3.41 3.91
CA ASN A 292 8.85 2.67 3.50
C ASN A 292 9.98 3.65 3.25
N TYR A 293 10.94 3.70 4.15
CA TYR A 293 12.07 4.61 4.06
C TYR A 293 13.21 3.97 3.27
N PHE A 294 13.36 4.41 2.02
CA PHE A 294 14.48 4.01 1.18
C PHE A 294 15.76 4.75 1.61
N ILE A 295 16.78 3.99 2.02
CA ILE A 295 18.08 4.53 2.38
C ILE A 295 18.79 4.95 1.08
N ARG A 296 18.71 6.25 0.73
CA ARG A 296 19.33 6.84 -0.48
C ARG A 296 20.86 7.05 -0.35
N LYS A 297 21.54 6.11 0.29
CA LYS A 297 22.99 6.13 0.51
C LYS A 297 23.47 4.71 0.66
N GLU A 298 24.50 4.34 -0.09
CA GLU A 298 25.12 3.06 0.16
C GLU A 298 25.84 3.05 1.52
N LEU A 299 25.48 2.08 2.33
CA LEU A 299 26.07 1.79 3.62
C LEU A 299 27.17 0.74 3.47
N LYS A 300 28.22 0.85 4.30
CA LYS A 300 29.26 -0.18 4.40
C LYS A 300 28.76 -1.35 5.25
N SER A 301 29.37 -2.53 5.11
CA SER A 301 29.05 -3.66 5.99
C SER A 301 29.22 -3.29 7.47
N GLY A 302 28.25 -3.66 8.29
CA GLY A 302 28.23 -3.34 9.72
C GLY A 302 26.82 -3.19 10.28
N ASP A 303 26.77 -2.95 11.59
CA ASP A 303 25.53 -2.74 12.33
C ASP A 303 25.14 -1.26 12.33
N TYR A 304 23.84 -1.01 12.17
CA TYR A 304 23.23 0.31 12.16
C TYR A 304 22.01 0.36 13.09
N LEU A 305 21.67 1.57 13.50
CA LEU A 305 20.49 1.88 14.31
C LEU A 305 19.63 2.92 13.58
N ALA A 306 18.40 2.54 13.26
CA ALA A 306 17.37 3.45 12.83
C ALA A 306 16.64 3.99 14.07
N VAL A 307 16.61 5.31 14.23
CA VAL A 307 16.02 5.99 15.39
C VAL A 307 14.89 6.87 14.90
N PHE A 308 13.66 6.43 15.14
CA PHE A 308 12.44 7.18 14.89
C PHE A 308 12.14 8.03 16.12
N TYR A 309 11.96 9.33 15.94
CA TYR A 309 11.84 10.23 17.09
C TYR A 309 10.97 11.45 16.83
N ASN A 310 10.37 11.96 17.90
CA ASN A 310 9.81 13.31 17.99
C ASN A 310 10.06 13.87 19.40
N SER A 311 9.35 14.92 19.80
CA SER A 311 9.53 15.54 21.13
C SER A 311 9.12 14.64 22.31
N GLN A 312 8.30 13.61 22.07
CA GLN A 312 7.70 12.77 23.10
C GLN A 312 8.12 11.29 23.02
N TYR A 313 8.33 10.76 21.82
CA TYR A 313 8.55 9.34 21.56
C TYR A 313 9.88 9.09 20.87
N LYS A 314 10.44 7.92 21.15
CA LYS A 314 11.66 7.40 20.51
C LYS A 314 11.56 5.90 20.34
N TYR A 315 11.63 5.43 19.09
CA TYR A 315 11.69 4.01 18.74
C TYR A 315 13.01 3.72 18.04
N ASN A 316 13.61 2.57 18.34
CA ASN A 316 14.87 2.18 17.75
C ASN A 316 14.71 0.82 17.06
N HIS A 317 15.34 0.68 15.90
CA HIS A 317 15.38 -0.56 15.13
C HIS A 317 16.82 -0.84 14.69
N LYS A 318 17.33 -2.03 15.05
CA LYS A 318 18.67 -2.45 14.67
C LYS A 318 18.60 -3.20 13.34
N PHE A 319 19.52 -2.89 12.43
CA PHE A 319 19.67 -3.62 11.18
C PHE A 319 21.15 -3.78 10.83
N THR A 320 21.47 -4.78 10.00
CA THR A 320 22.85 -5.13 9.65
C THR A 320 23.00 -5.12 8.14
N VAL A 321 23.94 -4.34 7.65
CA VAL A 321 24.30 -4.32 6.22
C VAL A 321 25.39 -5.34 5.98
N ILE A 322 25.17 -6.22 5.01
CA ILE A 322 26.17 -7.19 4.55
C ILE A 322 26.32 -6.97 3.04
N ARG A 323 27.49 -6.44 2.65
CA ARG A 323 27.91 -6.41 1.24
C ARG A 323 28.58 -7.73 0.86
#